data_AF-A0A851H150-F1
#
_entry.id   AF-A0A851H150-F1
#
_cell.length_a   1.000
_cell.length_b   1.000
_cell.length_c   1.000
_cell.angle_alpha   90.00
_cell.angle_beta   90.00
_cell.angle_gamma   90.00
#
_symmetry.space_group_name_H-M   'P 1'
#
loop_
_entity.id
_entity.type
_entity.pdbx_description
1 polymer ?
#
loop_
_entity_poly.entity_id
_entity_poly.type
_entity_poly.pdbx_seq_one_letter_code
_entity_poly.pdbx_strand_id
1 'polypeptide(L)'
;MGVSLWLLSRKYGVYRKTDVSLTSERKLSTSINTKLFDEQELSLLHLLIHNTESGRLTSIEEINKVLGLIKRNPEIQKKQRSDIMTGINQKYNFVYPNKQAIILKQRSSDDGRSFDYFIAFEDLQSIKSLLPIEAVQ
;
A
#
# COMPACT_ATOMS: atom_id res chain seq x y z
N MET A 1 -1.91 13.61 48.65
CA MET A 1 -0.61 14.11 48.13
C MET A 1 0.15 12.91 47.58
N GLY A 2 0.39 12.87 46.28
CA GLY A 2 1.06 11.74 45.63
C GLY A 2 0.75 11.73 44.14
N VAL A 3 1.57 12.45 43.38
CA VAL A 3 1.38 12.86 42.00
C VAL A 3 1.75 11.71 41.04
N SER A 4 0.95 11.59 39.97
CA SER A 4 1.23 11.03 38.63
C SER A 4 2.47 10.17 38.41
N LEU A 5 2.26 8.96 37.88
CA LEU A 5 3.23 8.33 36.98
C LEU A 5 2.49 7.50 35.91
N TRP A 6 2.85 7.75 34.65
CA TRP A 6 2.57 6.93 33.46
C TRP A 6 1.17 6.96 32.82
N LEU A 7 0.75 8.14 32.37
CA LEU A 7 -0.14 8.28 31.20
C LEU A 7 0.66 8.61 29.94
N LEU A 8 1.56 7.70 29.53
CA LEU A 8 2.27 7.83 28.26
C LEU A 8 2.27 6.51 27.48
N SER A 9 1.10 6.10 27.01
CA SER A 9 1.02 5.15 25.90
C SER A 9 -0.34 5.26 25.21
N ARG A 10 -0.57 6.40 24.57
CA ARG A 10 -1.72 6.57 23.68
C ARG A 10 -1.23 6.99 22.29
N LYS A 11 -1.39 6.06 21.35
CA LYS A 11 -1.34 6.21 19.88
C LYS A 11 -0.02 5.97 19.15
N TYR A 12 0.62 4.82 19.40
CA TYR A 12 1.23 4.07 18.29
C TYR A 12 0.39 2.82 18.05
N GLY A 13 -0.22 2.76 16.86
CA GLY A 13 -1.12 1.68 16.46
C GLY A 13 -0.39 0.34 16.48
N VAL A 14 -0.91 -0.56 17.30
CA VAL A 14 -0.48 -1.94 17.47
C VAL A 14 -0.55 -2.68 16.13
N TYR A 15 0.60 -3.00 15.55
CA TYR A 15 0.72 -4.02 14.51
C TYR A 15 0.45 -5.38 15.17
N ARG A 16 -0.78 -5.90 15.02
CA ARG A 16 -1.11 -7.27 15.41
C ARG A 16 -0.60 -8.21 14.33
N LYS A 17 0.50 -8.94 14.62
CA LYS A 17 0.81 -10.20 13.95
C LYS A 17 -0.25 -11.22 14.38
N THR A 18 -1.09 -11.66 13.46
CA THR A 18 -1.82 -12.92 13.61
C THR A 18 -0.96 -14.02 13.03
N ASP A 19 -0.39 -14.81 13.93
CA ASP A 19 0.13 -16.15 13.65
C ASP A 19 -1.03 -17.00 13.11
N VAL A 20 -0.96 -17.43 11.86
CA VAL A 20 -1.77 -18.53 11.33
C VAL A 20 -0.80 -19.51 10.71
N SER A 21 -0.59 -20.59 11.44
CA SER A 21 0.25 -21.73 11.11
C SER A 21 -0.15 -22.37 9.77
N LEU A 22 0.83 -22.42 8.86
CA LEU A 22 1.18 -23.54 7.98
C LEU A 22 0.09 -24.63 7.79
N THR A 23 -0.54 -24.68 6.61
CA THR A 23 -0.80 -25.91 5.84
C THR A 23 -1.52 -25.60 4.53
N SER A 24 -0.80 -25.67 3.41
CA SER A 24 -1.20 -26.44 2.23
C SER A 24 -0.18 -26.20 1.12
N GLU A 25 0.48 -27.27 0.76
CA GLU A 25 1.54 -27.32 -0.22
C GLU A 25 1.05 -26.99 -1.63
N ARG A 26 1.98 -26.46 -2.45
CA ARG A 26 2.09 -26.65 -3.90
C ARG A 26 0.79 -26.62 -4.72
N LYS A 27 0.48 -25.44 -5.23
CA LYS A 27 0.12 -25.32 -6.66
C LYS A 27 1.00 -24.26 -7.31
N LEU A 28 2.24 -24.66 -7.59
CA LEU A 28 3.02 -24.06 -8.67
C LEU A 28 2.45 -24.55 -10.00
N SER A 29 2.56 -23.66 -10.99
CA SER A 29 2.41 -23.87 -12.43
C SER A 29 1.01 -23.67 -13.04
N THR A 30 0.97 -22.68 -13.92
CA THR A 30 0.13 -22.62 -15.12
C THR A 30 -1.31 -22.13 -14.93
N SER A 31 -1.43 -20.89 -14.44
CA SER A 31 -2.42 -19.87 -14.88
C SER A 31 -2.13 -18.55 -14.17
N ILE A 32 -0.91 -18.02 -14.28
CA ILE A 32 -0.51 -16.74 -13.65
C ILE A 32 -1.07 -15.50 -14.38
N ASN A 33 -2.20 -15.66 -15.07
CA ASN A 33 -2.89 -14.57 -15.80
C ASN A 33 -4.36 -14.48 -15.40
N THR A 34 -4.62 -14.52 -14.09
CA THR A 34 -5.93 -14.14 -13.55
C THR A 34 -5.70 -13.18 -12.38
N LYS A 35 -5.59 -11.88 -12.71
CA LYS A 35 -5.62 -10.70 -11.83
C LYS A 35 -5.15 -10.93 -10.39
N LEU A 36 -3.84 -10.86 -10.17
CA LEU A 36 -3.27 -10.84 -8.81
C LEU A 36 -3.76 -9.61 -8.02
N PHE A 37 -3.90 -8.48 -8.72
CA PHE A 37 -4.38 -7.21 -8.18
C PHE A 37 -5.80 -6.90 -8.67
N ASP A 38 -6.57 -6.24 -7.82
CA ASP A 38 -7.89 -5.70 -8.18
C ASP A 38 -7.75 -4.44 -9.05
N GLU A 39 -8.82 -4.03 -9.74
CA GLU A 39 -8.80 -2.85 -10.63
C GLU A 39 -8.38 -1.56 -9.90
N GLN A 40 -8.86 -1.38 -8.67
CA GLN A 40 -8.49 -0.22 -7.85
C GLN A 40 -7.03 -0.28 -7.39
N GLU A 41 -6.54 -1.48 -7.09
CA GLU A 41 -5.14 -1.70 -6.70
C GLU A 41 -4.19 -1.48 -7.87
N LEU A 42 -4.55 -1.98 -9.06
CA LEU A 42 -3.82 -1.74 -10.31
C LEU A 42 -3.73 -0.24 -10.60
N SER A 43 -4.86 0.47 -10.53
CA SER A 43 -4.92 1.91 -10.74
C SER A 43 -3.98 2.67 -9.79
N LEU A 44 -3.97 2.29 -8.51
CA LEU A 44 -3.06 2.87 -7.52
C LEU A 44 -1.59 2.53 -7.81
N LEU A 45 -1.29 1.29 -8.17
CA LEU A 45 0.07 0.85 -8.52
C LEU A 45 0.61 1.58 -9.75
N HIS A 46 -0.19 1.73 -10.80
CA HIS A 46 0.19 2.50 -11.98
C HIS A 46 0.52 3.95 -11.64
N LEU A 47 -0.32 4.61 -10.83
CA LEU A 47 -0.06 5.97 -10.37
C LEU A 47 1.27 6.07 -9.59
N LEU A 48 1.46 5.17 -8.62
CA LEU A 48 2.66 5.17 -7.78
C LEU A 48 3.92 4.89 -8.61
N ILE A 49 3.87 3.97 -9.56
CA ILE A 49 4.99 3.67 -10.46
C ILE A 49 5.33 4.89 -11.31
N HIS A 50 4.34 5.49 -11.97
CA HIS A 50 4.53 6.67 -12.81
C HIS A 50 5.13 7.86 -12.04
N ASN A 51 4.62 8.11 -10.84
CA ASN A 51 5.13 9.17 -9.98
C ASN A 51 6.55 8.86 -9.49
N THR A 52 6.84 7.61 -9.11
CA THR A 52 8.18 7.20 -8.68
C THR A 52 9.20 7.29 -9.81
N GLU A 53 8.83 6.91 -11.04
CA GLU A 53 9.65 7.10 -12.25
C GLU A 53 9.94 8.59 -12.52
N SER A 54 8.94 9.43 -12.26
CA SER A 54 9.07 10.89 -12.37
C SER A 54 9.83 11.52 -11.18
N GLY A 55 10.25 10.72 -10.19
CA GLY A 55 10.90 11.18 -8.96
C GLY A 55 9.99 11.97 -8.02
N ARG A 56 8.66 11.84 -8.18
CA ARG A 56 7.65 12.55 -7.40
C ARG A 56 7.00 11.63 -6.37
N LEU A 57 6.62 12.21 -5.23
CA LEU A 57 5.82 11.52 -4.22
C LEU A 57 4.33 11.68 -4.56
N THR A 58 3.52 10.70 -4.19
CA THR A 58 2.08 10.70 -4.48
C THR A 58 1.30 11.19 -3.27
N SER A 59 0.50 12.23 -3.45
CA SER A 59 -0.28 12.82 -2.35
C SER A 59 -1.58 12.04 -2.08
N ILE A 60 -2.16 12.23 -0.89
CA ILE A 60 -3.47 11.64 -0.53
C ILE A 60 -4.57 12.08 -1.50
N GLU A 61 -4.48 13.31 -2.00
CA GLU A 61 -5.48 13.90 -2.91
C GLU A 61 -5.45 13.21 -4.27
N GLU A 62 -4.26 12.95 -4.81
CA GLU A 62 -4.09 12.19 -6.06
C GLU A 62 -4.59 10.76 -5.91
N ILE A 63 -4.26 10.10 -4.79
CA ILE A 63 -4.74 8.76 -4.48
C ILE A 63 -6.27 8.73 -4.41
N ASN A 64 -6.88 9.70 -3.73
CA ASN A 64 -8.34 9.82 -3.66
C ASN A 64 -8.97 9.99 -5.04
N LYS A 65 -8.33 10.77 -5.91
CA LYS A 65 -8.79 11.03 -7.27
C LYS A 65 -8.78 9.77 -8.11
N VAL A 66 -7.67 9.03 -8.12
CA VAL A 66 -7.53 7.78 -8.88
C VAL A 66 -8.46 6.68 -8.35
N LEU A 67 -8.62 6.58 -7.03
CA LEU A 67 -9.52 5.62 -6.42
C LEU A 67 -11.01 6.03 -6.49
N GLY A 68 -11.34 7.20 -7.04
CA GLY A 68 -12.72 7.70 -7.14
C GLY A 68 -13.39 8.03 -5.80
N LEU A 69 -12.58 8.31 -4.76
CA LEU A 69 -13.05 8.47 -3.38
C LEU A 69 -13.46 9.92 -3.03
N ILE A 70 -13.22 10.88 -3.93
CA ILE A 70 -13.43 12.32 -3.68
C ILE A 70 -14.84 12.64 -3.13
N LYS A 71 -15.88 11.97 -3.66
CA LYS A 71 -17.28 12.23 -3.30
C LYS A 71 -17.72 11.52 -2.00
N ARG A 72 -16.87 10.69 -1.40
CA ARG A 72 -17.19 9.91 -0.19
C ARG A 72 -16.81 10.69 1.08
N ASN A 73 -17.44 10.36 2.20
CA ASN A 73 -17.09 10.93 3.51
C ASN A 73 -15.60 10.66 3.85
N PRO A 74 -14.84 11.62 4.42
CA PRO A 74 -13.43 11.45 4.78
C PRO A 74 -13.11 10.19 5.60
N GLU A 75 -14.03 9.73 6.46
CA GLU A 75 -13.85 8.50 7.23
C GLU A 75 -13.81 7.26 6.32
N ILE A 76 -14.72 7.19 5.34
CA ILE A 76 -14.76 6.13 4.33
C ILE A 76 -13.52 6.19 3.45
N GLN A 77 -13.12 7.39 3.01
CA GLN A 77 -11.89 7.56 2.22
C GLN A 77 -10.68 7.00 2.95
N LYS A 78 -10.54 7.33 4.25
CA LYS A 78 -9.42 6.87 5.07
C LYS A 78 -9.43 5.35 5.23
N LYS A 79 -10.60 4.76 5.46
CA LYS A 79 -10.76 3.31 5.58
C LYS A 79 -10.39 2.61 4.28
N GLN A 80 -11.04 2.97 3.17
CA GLN A 80 -10.80 2.33 1.86
C GLN A 80 -9.35 2.47 1.40
N ARG A 81 -8.71 3.64 1.58
CA ARG A 81 -7.27 3.82 1.28
C ARG A 81 -6.41 2.85 2.07
N SER A 82 -6.64 2.78 3.38
CA SER A 82 -5.89 1.88 4.25
C SER A 82 -6.08 0.42 3.85
N ASP A 83 -7.32 0.03 3.52
CA ASP A 83 -7.66 -1.34 3.13
C ASP A 83 -6.94 -1.71 1.81
N ILE A 84 -7.00 -0.84 0.79
CA ILE A 84 -6.33 -1.04 -0.51
C ILE A 84 -4.81 -1.10 -0.36
N MET A 85 -4.22 -0.14 0.37
CA MET A 85 -2.76 -0.13 0.62
C MET A 85 -2.29 -1.39 1.34
N THR A 86 -3.08 -1.85 2.33
CA THR A 86 -2.77 -3.08 3.07
C THR A 86 -2.92 -4.30 2.17
N GLY A 87 -3.97 -4.36 1.34
CA GLY A 87 -4.19 -5.43 0.37
C GLY A 87 -3.02 -5.59 -0.61
N ILE A 88 -2.53 -4.49 -1.17
CA ILE A 88 -1.36 -4.49 -2.06
C ILE A 88 -0.12 -5.02 -1.32
N ASN A 89 0.16 -4.52 -0.11
CA ASN A 89 1.31 -4.98 0.67
C ASN A 89 1.22 -6.47 1.02
N GLN A 90 0.03 -6.98 1.34
CA GLN A 90 -0.18 -8.40 1.63
C GLN A 90 0.05 -9.27 0.39
N LYS A 91 -0.50 -8.86 -0.76
CA LYS A 91 -0.33 -9.56 -2.04
C LYS A 91 1.13 -9.56 -2.48
N TYR A 92 1.83 -8.45 -2.29
CA TYR A 92 3.26 -8.38 -2.58
C TYR A 92 4.09 -9.30 -1.67
N ASN A 93 3.82 -9.28 -0.36
CA ASN A 93 4.49 -10.18 0.59
C ASN A 93 4.17 -11.66 0.35
N PHE A 94 3.01 -11.97 -0.23
CA PHE A 94 2.68 -13.33 -0.67
C PHE A 94 3.56 -13.82 -1.83
N VAL A 95 3.89 -12.93 -2.78
CA VAL A 95 4.78 -13.25 -3.91
C VAL A 95 6.25 -13.24 -3.49
N TYR A 96 6.65 -12.26 -2.69
CA TYR A 96 8.02 -12.08 -2.21
C TYR A 96 8.09 -12.16 -0.68
N PRO A 97 8.04 -13.38 -0.11
CA PRO A 97 8.16 -13.56 1.32
C PRO A 97 9.52 -13.03 1.79
N ASN A 98 9.53 -12.28 2.91
CA ASN A 98 10.67 -11.59 3.54
C ASN A 98 11.05 -10.22 2.96
N LYS A 99 10.32 -9.68 1.97
CA LYS A 99 10.49 -8.28 1.56
C LYS A 99 9.72 -7.33 2.46
N GLN A 100 10.20 -6.09 2.57
CA GLN A 100 9.49 -5.01 3.26
C GLN A 100 8.23 -4.59 2.47
N ALA A 101 7.37 -3.79 3.10
CA ALA A 101 6.19 -3.25 2.45
C ALA A 101 6.60 -2.38 1.25
N ILE A 102 5.94 -2.63 0.11
CA ILE A 102 6.14 -1.93 -1.16
C ILE A 102 5.72 -0.46 -1.04
N ILE A 103 4.56 -0.23 -0.41
CA ILE A 103 3.99 1.11 -0.29
C ILE A 103 4.52 1.72 1.00
N LEU A 104 5.46 2.64 0.86
CA LEU A 104 6.02 3.43 1.94
C LEU A 104 5.31 4.77 2.04
N LYS A 105 5.42 5.40 3.21
CA LYS A 105 4.84 6.72 3.48
C LYS A 105 5.87 7.64 4.11
N GLN A 106 5.88 8.90 3.67
CA GLN A 106 6.70 9.97 4.20
C GLN A 106 5.81 11.14 4.61
N ARG A 107 6.25 11.95 5.59
CA ARG A 107 5.56 13.21 5.88
C ARG A 107 5.72 14.16 4.71
N SER A 108 4.62 14.72 4.25
CA SER A 108 4.67 15.70 3.17
C SER A 108 5.45 16.93 3.61
N SER A 109 6.32 17.41 2.72
CA SER A 109 7.11 18.63 2.91
C SER A 109 6.29 19.91 2.79
N ASP A 110 5.09 19.82 2.21
CA ASP A 110 4.29 20.99 1.86
C ASP A 110 3.52 21.56 3.07
N ASP A 111 2.84 20.69 3.83
CA ASP A 111 2.03 21.11 4.99
C ASP A 111 2.37 20.35 6.29
N GLY A 112 3.22 19.30 6.23
CA GLY A 112 3.63 18.48 7.38
C GLY A 112 2.52 17.70 8.09
N ARG A 113 1.25 17.97 7.76
CA ARG A 113 0.03 17.35 8.28
C ARG A 113 -0.42 16.15 7.44
N SER A 114 -0.04 16.13 6.17
CA SER A 114 -0.36 15.09 5.20
C SER A 114 0.78 14.09 5.05
N PHE A 115 0.43 12.87 4.63
CA PHE A 115 1.40 11.84 4.28
C PHE A 115 1.42 11.68 2.77
N ASP A 116 2.61 11.60 2.21
CA ASP A 116 2.82 11.23 0.82
C ASP A 116 3.29 9.78 0.73
N TYR A 117 2.93 9.12 -0.35
CA TYR A 117 3.18 7.70 -0.58
C TYR A 117 4.10 7.50 -1.77
N PHE A 118 4.97 6.52 -1.67
CA PHE A 118 5.92 6.18 -2.71
C PHE A 118 6.27 4.69 -2.66
N ILE A 119 6.82 4.20 -3.76
CA ILE A 119 7.35 2.84 -3.88
C ILE A 119 8.87 2.92 -3.82
N ALA A 120 9.51 1.97 -3.12
CA ALA A 120 10.96 1.85 -3.12
C ALA A 120 11.47 1.50 -4.52
N PHE A 121 12.51 2.20 -5.00
CA PHE A 121 13.08 1.98 -6.33
C PHE A 121 13.56 0.54 -6.55
N GLU A 122 14.00 -0.13 -5.48
CA GLU A 122 14.46 -1.52 -5.48
C GLU A 122 13.34 -2.50 -5.89
N ASP A 123 12.10 -2.19 -5.52
CA ASP A 123 10.95 -3.07 -5.74
C ASP A 123 10.15 -2.72 -7.00
N LEU A 124 10.43 -1.56 -7.62
CA LEU A 124 9.77 -1.12 -8.86
C LEU A 124 9.83 -2.17 -9.96
N GLN A 125 11.01 -2.73 -10.21
CA GLN A 125 11.19 -3.73 -11.27
C GLN A 125 10.43 -5.02 -10.96
N SER A 126 10.42 -5.45 -9.70
CA SER A 126 9.65 -6.61 -9.26
C SER A 126 8.15 -6.39 -9.48
N ILE A 127 7.62 -5.23 -9.11
CA ILE A 127 6.19 -4.91 -9.26
C ILE A 127 5.81 -4.83 -10.73
N LYS A 128 6.63 -4.16 -11.56
CA LYS A 128 6.38 -4.09 -13.01
C LYS A 128 6.30 -5.47 -13.66
N SER A 129 7.13 -6.42 -13.21
CA SER A 129 7.07 -7.80 -13.73
C SER A 129 5.81 -8.56 -13.31
N LEU A 130 5.15 -8.12 -12.23
CA LEU A 130 3.88 -8.70 -11.75
C LEU A 130 2.65 -8.04 -12.35
N LEU A 131 2.78 -6.82 -12.85
CA LEU A 131 1.70 -6.15 -13.54
C LEU A 131 1.56 -6.73 -14.95
N PRO A 132 0.31 -6.95 -15.43
CA PRO A 132 0.11 -7.26 -16.83
C PRO A 132 0.73 -6.13 -17.65
N ILE A 133 1.48 -6.49 -18.69
CA ILE A 133 1.99 -5.54 -19.69
C ILE A 133 0.73 -5.02 -20.40
N GLU A 134 0.13 -3.98 -19.86
CA GLU A 134 -0.87 -3.22 -20.59
C GLU A 134 -0.07 -2.54 -21.70
N ALA A 135 -0.14 -3.11 -22.89
CA ALA A 135 0.28 -2.47 -24.12
C ALA A 135 -0.53 -1.18 -24.21
N VAL A 136 0.10 -0.08 -23.81
CA VAL A 136 -0.40 1.27 -23.99
C VAL A 136 -0.77 1.39 -25.46
N GLN A 137 -2.08 1.45 -25.75
CA GLN A 137 -2.63 1.86 -27.03
C GLN A 137 -2.55 3.37 -27.15
#